data_AF-A0A345YJ13-F1
#
_entry.id   AF-A0A345YJ13-F1
#
_cell.length_a   1.000
_cell.length_b   1.000
_cell.length_c   1.000
_cell.angle_alpha   90.00
_cell.angle_beta   90.00
_cell.angle_gamma   90.00
#
_symmetry.space_group_name_H-M   'P 1'
#
loop_
_entity.id
_entity.type
_entity.pdbx_description
1 polymer ?
#
loop_
_entity_poly.entity_id
_entity_poly.type
_entity_poly.pdbx_seq_one_letter_code
_entity_poly.pdbx_strand_id
1 'polypeptide(L)'
;MGRVLNLRRDGQPAGSVYIGRGRRGQDAPFGNPHQIGKLSREQVVEAYERDLKQNDALVSRIRNEIADRDVVCFCAPAMCHGHVIVKVATMDDSALAAWKADPNDLVIASWSPADDRQASFGFRERPTRFSR
;
A
#
# COMPACT_ATOMS: atom_id res chain seq x y z
N MET A 1 -13.34 3.27 -7.96
CA MET A 1 -11.88 3.46 -7.95
C MET A 1 -11.32 3.01 -6.60
N GLY A 2 -10.01 3.00 -6.42
CA GLY A 2 -9.36 2.51 -5.19
C GLY A 2 -8.57 1.22 -5.40
N ARG A 3 -8.06 1.00 -6.62
CA ARG A 3 -7.19 -0.16 -6.89
C ARG A 3 -5.76 0.17 -6.51
N VAL A 4 -5.01 -0.86 -6.11
CA VAL A 4 -3.55 -0.78 -5.98
C VAL A 4 -2.93 -1.31 -7.28
N LEU A 5 -2.26 -0.42 -8.01
CA LEU A 5 -1.62 -0.69 -9.29
C LEU A 5 -0.11 -0.88 -9.13
N ASN A 6 0.48 -1.66 -10.04
CA ASN A 6 1.93 -1.81 -10.12
C ASN A 6 2.53 -0.82 -11.11
N LEU A 7 3.49 0.02 -10.66
CA LEU A 7 4.10 1.05 -11.52
C LEU A 7 4.81 0.49 -12.76
N ARG A 8 5.47 -0.67 -12.65
CA ARG A 8 6.24 -1.25 -13.77
C ARG A 8 5.35 -1.92 -14.80
N ARG A 9 4.23 -2.48 -14.37
CA ARG A 9 3.31 -3.23 -15.21
C ARG A 9 2.24 -2.32 -15.80
N ASP A 10 1.61 -1.50 -14.98
CA ASP A 10 0.45 -0.68 -15.34
C ASP A 10 0.83 0.78 -15.64
N GLY A 11 2.08 1.17 -15.36
CA GLY A 11 2.49 2.57 -15.40
C GLY A 11 1.81 3.39 -14.31
N GLN A 12 1.66 4.69 -14.55
CA GLN A 12 0.91 5.60 -13.70
C GLN A 12 -0.22 6.23 -14.52
N PRO A 13 -1.42 5.63 -14.54
CA PRO A 13 -2.57 6.18 -15.26
C PRO A 13 -2.91 7.59 -14.79
N ALA A 14 -3.50 8.40 -15.67
CA ALA A 14 -3.97 9.74 -15.32
C ALA A 14 -4.97 9.68 -14.14
N GLY A 15 -4.80 10.57 -13.17
CA GLY A 15 -5.62 10.61 -11.96
C GLY A 15 -5.21 9.62 -10.86
N SER A 16 -4.21 8.75 -11.10
CA SER A 16 -3.68 7.87 -10.05
C SER A 16 -2.60 8.54 -9.19
N VAL A 17 -2.52 8.15 -7.92
CA VAL A 17 -1.60 8.73 -6.93
C VAL A 17 -0.44 7.78 -6.69
N TYR A 18 0.80 8.23 -6.93
CA TYR A 18 1.98 7.46 -6.55
C TYR A 18 2.18 7.47 -5.04
N ILE A 19 2.22 6.29 -4.43
CA ILE A 19 2.35 6.07 -2.98
C ILE A 19 3.64 5.34 -2.60
N GLY A 20 4.52 5.09 -3.58
CA GLY A 20 5.80 4.46 -3.32
C GLY A 20 6.77 5.38 -2.58
N ARG A 21 7.97 4.88 -2.26
CA ARG A 21 8.99 5.68 -1.60
C ARG A 21 9.56 6.74 -2.53
N GLY A 22 9.84 7.89 -1.96
CA GLY A 22 10.61 8.95 -2.56
C GLY A 22 12.04 8.46 -2.76
N ARG A 23 12.58 8.65 -3.96
CA ARG A 23 14.01 8.50 -4.21
C ARG A 23 14.54 9.85 -4.65
N ARG A 24 15.82 10.12 -4.34
CA ARG A 24 16.54 11.28 -4.89
C ARG A 24 15.83 12.63 -4.64
N GLY A 25 15.43 12.89 -3.40
CA GLY A 25 14.86 14.18 -2.99
C GLY A 25 13.39 14.40 -3.34
N GLN A 26 12.66 13.37 -3.77
CA GLN A 26 11.21 13.43 -3.94
C GLN A 26 10.48 13.14 -2.64
N ASP A 27 9.48 13.95 -2.31
CA ASP A 27 8.57 13.69 -1.20
C ASP A 27 7.71 12.46 -1.48
N ALA A 28 7.55 11.62 -0.47
CA ALA A 28 6.63 10.48 -0.49
C ALA A 28 5.78 10.47 0.78
N PRO A 29 4.79 11.37 0.87
CA PRO A 29 3.99 11.55 2.08
C PRO A 29 3.22 10.29 2.47
N PHE A 30 2.90 9.42 1.50
CA PHE A 30 2.19 8.15 1.70
C PHE A 30 3.11 6.93 1.65
N GLY A 31 4.42 7.13 1.58
CA GLY A 31 5.39 6.05 1.51
C GLY A 31 5.50 5.30 2.84
N ASN A 32 5.53 3.97 2.79
CA ASN A 32 5.79 3.17 3.99
C ASN A 32 7.24 3.37 4.48
N PRO A 33 7.48 3.85 5.71
CA PRO A 33 8.83 4.06 6.25
C PRO A 33 9.56 2.74 6.58
N HIS A 34 8.83 1.64 6.85
CA HIS A 34 9.36 0.34 7.27
C HIS A 34 9.89 -0.49 6.10
N GLN A 35 11.14 -0.96 6.15
CA GLN A 35 11.79 -1.61 5.00
C GLN A 35 11.72 -3.14 5.06
N ILE A 36 11.37 -3.76 3.93
CA ILE A 36 11.45 -5.22 3.74
C ILE A 36 12.93 -5.64 3.78
N GLY A 37 13.23 -6.68 4.53
CA GLY A 37 14.57 -7.26 4.64
C GLY A 37 14.87 -7.74 6.06
N LYS A 38 14.76 -6.84 7.03
CA LYS A 38 14.78 -7.19 8.46
C LYS A 38 13.45 -7.75 8.93
N LEU A 39 12.38 -7.21 8.37
CA LEU A 39 11.00 -7.62 8.60
C LEU A 39 10.44 -8.24 7.33
N SER A 40 9.47 -9.14 7.50
CA SER A 40 8.68 -9.67 6.40
C SER A 40 7.78 -8.58 5.81
N ARG A 41 7.23 -8.84 4.62
CA ARG A 41 6.31 -7.89 3.95
C ARG A 41 5.08 -7.63 4.80
N GLU A 42 4.58 -8.68 5.41
CA GLU A 42 3.45 -8.74 6.33
C GLU A 42 3.69 -7.79 7.50
N GLN A 43 4.82 -7.96 8.19
CA GLN A 43 5.22 -7.13 9.32
C GLN A 43 5.41 -5.65 8.95
N VAL A 44 5.94 -5.37 7.75
CA VAL A 44 6.13 -4.01 7.24
C VAL A 44 4.80 -3.31 6.95
N VAL A 45 3.81 -4.05 6.43
CA VAL A 45 2.46 -3.51 6.16
C VAL A 45 1.69 -3.33 7.46
N GLU A 46 1.77 -4.30 8.38
CA GLU A 46 1.18 -4.20 9.71
C GLU A 46 1.75 -3.01 10.51
N ALA A 47 3.07 -2.82 10.50
CA ALA A 47 3.69 -1.69 11.18
C ALA A 47 3.21 -0.35 10.59
N TYR A 48 3.09 -0.26 9.27
CA TYR A 48 2.54 0.93 8.62
C TYR A 48 1.07 1.18 8.95
N GLU A 49 0.28 0.11 9.05
CA GLU A 49 -1.12 0.21 9.45
C GLU A 49 -1.28 0.74 10.87
N ARG A 50 -0.44 0.26 11.80
CA ARG A 50 -0.39 0.75 13.18
C ARG A 50 0.01 2.21 13.26
N ASP A 51 1.01 2.63 12.48
CA ASP A 51 1.41 4.05 12.39
C ASP A 51 0.25 4.92 11.89
N LEU A 52 -0.52 4.45 10.92
CA LEU A 52 -1.68 5.18 10.40
C LEU A 52 -2.80 5.31 11.43
N LYS A 53 -3.08 4.27 12.23
CA LYS A 53 -4.08 4.34 13.30
C LYS A 53 -3.76 5.46 14.32
N GLN A 54 -2.49 5.79 14.49
CA GLN A 54 -2.01 6.83 15.42
C GLN A 54 -1.79 8.20 14.76
N ASN A 55 -1.89 8.31 13.43
CA ASN A 55 -1.55 9.53 12.69
C ASN A 55 -2.77 10.15 11.99
N ASP A 56 -3.52 10.95 12.76
CA ASP A 56 -4.72 11.63 12.27
C ASP A 56 -4.46 12.56 11.09
N ALA A 57 -3.31 13.24 11.08
CA ALA A 57 -2.94 14.13 9.99
C ALA A 57 -2.76 13.37 8.67
N LEU A 58 -2.04 12.24 8.70
CA LEU A 58 -1.82 11.42 7.49
C LEU A 58 -3.12 10.76 7.03
N VAL A 59 -3.95 10.27 7.96
CA VAL A 59 -5.28 9.73 7.66
C VAL A 59 -6.16 10.78 6.96
N SER A 60 -6.16 12.02 7.48
CA SER A 60 -6.93 13.12 6.88
C SER A 60 -6.44 13.44 5.46
N ARG A 61 -5.11 13.45 5.25
CA ARG A 61 -4.53 13.63 3.92
C ARG A 61 -4.90 12.50 2.96
N ILE A 62 -4.86 11.24 3.40
CA ILE A 62 -5.27 10.09 2.58
C ILE A 62 -6.73 10.26 2.13
N ARG A 63 -7.64 10.57 3.05
CA ARG A 63 -9.06 10.73 2.73
C ARG A 63 -9.32 11.89 1.78
N ASN A 64 -8.55 12.98 1.87
CA ASN A 64 -8.73 14.14 0.99
C ASN A 64 -8.06 13.99 -0.38
N GLU A 65 -6.85 13.41 -0.42
CA GLU A 65 -6.01 13.39 -1.63
C GLU A 65 -6.18 12.10 -2.46
N ILE A 66 -6.65 11.01 -1.84
CA ILE A 66 -6.70 9.67 -2.43
C ILE A 66 -8.13 9.15 -2.58
N ALA A 67 -9.14 9.77 -1.96
CA ALA A 67 -10.54 9.40 -2.17
C ALA A 67 -10.86 9.30 -3.67
N ASP A 68 -11.48 8.18 -4.04
CA ASP A 68 -11.86 7.83 -5.41
C ASP A 68 -10.71 7.78 -6.44
N ARG A 69 -9.46 7.64 -5.99
CA ARG A 69 -8.29 7.50 -6.88
C ARG A 69 -7.67 6.12 -6.77
N ASP A 70 -7.13 5.64 -7.89
CA ASP A 70 -6.26 4.47 -7.88
C ASP A 70 -4.88 4.88 -7.34
N VAL A 71 -4.23 3.99 -6.59
CA VAL A 71 -2.89 4.23 -6.04
C VAL A 71 -1.85 3.38 -6.76
N VAL A 72 -0.65 3.90 -6.92
CA VAL A 72 0.43 3.25 -7.67
C VAL A 72 1.63 2.99 -6.78
N CYS A 73 2.06 1.73 -6.72
CA CYS A 73 3.25 1.31 -6.00
C CYS A 73 4.07 0.32 -6.81
N PHE A 74 5.33 0.10 -6.42
CA PHE A 74 6.15 -0.96 -7.00
C PHE A 74 5.89 -2.35 -6.39
N CYS A 75 5.22 -2.42 -5.23
CA CYS A 75 5.08 -3.65 -4.46
C CYS A 75 3.91 -4.54 -4.89
N ALA A 76 2.83 -3.97 -5.43
CA ALA A 76 1.71 -4.74 -5.99
C ALA A 76 2.22 -5.68 -7.09
N PRO A 77 1.63 -6.87 -7.33
CA PRO A 77 0.44 -7.42 -6.68
C PRO A 77 0.71 -8.16 -5.36
N ALA A 78 1.96 -8.14 -4.86
CA ALA A 78 2.20 -8.64 -3.52
C ALA A 78 1.57 -7.69 -2.50
N MET A 79 1.39 -8.17 -1.26
CA MET A 79 0.87 -7.35 -0.17
C MET A 79 1.61 -6.00 -0.10
N CYS A 80 0.83 -4.94 -0.26
CA CYS A 80 1.30 -3.58 -0.39
C CYS A 80 0.61 -2.71 0.65
N HIS A 81 1.32 -1.70 1.16
CA HIS A 81 0.75 -0.69 2.04
C HIS A 81 -0.38 0.12 1.37
N GLY A 82 -0.42 0.10 0.03
CA GLY A 82 -1.52 0.68 -0.74
C GLY A 82 -2.88 0.09 -0.39
N HIS A 83 -2.96 -1.18 0.04
CA HIS A 83 -4.24 -1.76 0.47
C HIS A 83 -4.76 -1.08 1.73
N VAL A 84 -3.87 -0.72 2.66
CA VAL A 84 -4.21 0.05 3.86
C VAL A 84 -4.70 1.44 3.50
N ILE A 85 -3.97 2.12 2.59
CA ILE A 85 -4.34 3.47 2.12
C ILE A 85 -5.73 3.46 1.49
N VAL A 86 -6.01 2.50 0.61
CA VAL A 86 -7.32 2.36 -0.04
C VAL A 86 -8.41 2.12 1.00
N LYS A 87 -8.21 1.20 1.94
CA LYS A 87 -9.18 0.90 3.01
C LYS A 87 -9.55 2.18 3.76
N VAL A 88 -8.55 2.96 4.20
CA VAL A 88 -8.74 4.24 4.91
C VAL A 88 -9.41 5.30 4.05
N ALA A 89 -9.05 5.40 2.76
CA ALA A 89 -9.63 6.38 1.85
C ALA A 89 -11.12 6.16 1.60
N THR A 90 -11.61 4.91 1.69
CA THR A 90 -13.01 4.55 1.43
C THR A 90 -13.89 4.48 2.67
N MET A 91 -13.33 4.58 3.88
CA MET A 91 -14.09 4.51 5.13
C MET A 91 -14.92 5.78 5.37
N ASP A 92 -16.16 5.58 5.82
CA ASP A 92 -16.92 6.64 6.48
C ASP A 92 -16.36 6.92 7.89
N ASP A 93 -16.84 8.00 8.52
CA ASP A 93 -16.32 8.44 9.82
C ASP A 93 -16.56 7.42 10.94
N SER A 94 -17.66 6.68 10.89
CA SER A 94 -18.00 5.65 11.89
C SER A 94 -17.08 4.44 11.74
N ALA A 95 -16.89 3.97 10.51
CA ALA A 95 -15.98 2.88 10.18
C ALA A 95 -14.53 3.23 10.52
N LEU A 96 -14.12 4.48 10.28
CA LEU A 96 -12.79 4.95 10.63
C LEU A 96 -12.57 4.96 12.15
N ALA A 97 -13.56 5.43 12.92
CA ALA A 97 -13.48 5.42 14.39
C ALA A 97 -13.39 3.99 14.93
N ALA A 98 -14.21 3.07 14.41
CA ALA A 98 -14.17 1.66 14.78
C ALA A 98 -12.80 1.02 14.43
N TRP A 99 -12.30 1.25 13.22
CA TRP A 99 -11.00 0.74 12.79
C TRP A 99 -9.85 1.29 13.64
N LYS A 100 -9.89 2.56 14.06
CA LYS A 100 -8.87 3.09 14.99
C LYS A 100 -8.95 2.49 16.39
N ALA A 101 -10.17 2.19 16.86
CA ALA A 101 -10.39 1.63 18.19
C ALA A 101 -9.97 0.15 18.29
N ASP A 102 -10.00 -0.60 17.19
CA ASP A 102 -9.60 -2.01 17.17
C ASP A 102 -8.15 -2.18 16.67
N PRO A 103 -7.17 -2.50 17.54
CA PRO A 103 -5.80 -2.74 17.12
C PRO A 103 -5.63 -4.02 16.28
N ASN A 104 -6.62 -4.93 16.29
CA ASN A 104 -6.57 -6.20 15.59
C ASN A 104 -7.32 -6.18 14.24
N ASP A 105 -8.12 -5.14 13.95
CA ASP A 105 -8.67 -4.92 12.61
C ASP A 105 -7.55 -4.42 11.68
N LEU A 106 -6.73 -5.39 11.25
CA LEU A 106 -5.61 -5.20 10.36
C LEU A 106 -5.96 -5.72 8.98
N VAL A 107 -5.62 -4.95 7.94
CA VAL A 107 -5.75 -5.33 6.52
C VAL A 107 -5.10 -6.68 6.24
N ILE A 108 -4.03 -6.99 6.96
CA ILE A 108 -3.34 -8.27 6.81
C ILE A 108 -4.18 -9.48 7.19
N ALA A 109 -5.08 -9.35 8.17
CA ALA A 109 -5.89 -10.45 8.67
C ALA A 109 -6.94 -10.91 7.64
N SER A 110 -7.32 -10.02 6.72
CA SER A 110 -8.28 -10.28 5.66
C SER A 110 -7.67 -10.31 4.26
N TRP A 111 -6.35 -10.14 4.12
CA TRP A 111 -5.68 -10.17 2.83
C TRP A 111 -5.31 -11.60 2.43
N SER A 112 -5.84 -12.07 1.30
CA SER A 112 -5.35 -13.26 0.60
C SER A 112 -4.57 -12.88 -0.66
N PRO A 113 -3.54 -13.65 -1.05
CA PRO A 113 -2.94 -13.55 -2.38
C PRO A 113 -3.97 -13.68 -3.52
N ALA A 114 -5.10 -14.35 -3.28
CA ALA A 114 -6.19 -14.49 -4.24
C ALA A 114 -7.09 -13.24 -4.36
N ASP A 115 -7.12 -12.39 -3.32
CA ASP A 115 -7.95 -11.17 -3.30
C ASP A 115 -7.35 -10.07 -4.18
N ASP A 116 -6.04 -10.14 -4.40
CA ASP A 116 -5.45 -9.39 -5.50
C ASP A 116 -5.70 -10.15 -6.81
N ARG A 117 -6.74 -9.72 -7.56
CA ARG A 117 -7.11 -10.22 -8.91
C ARG A 117 -5.94 -10.21 -9.92
N GLN A 118 -4.77 -9.75 -9.50
CA GLN A 118 -3.55 -9.51 -10.25
C GLN A 118 -2.42 -10.52 -9.89
N ALA A 119 -2.61 -11.42 -8.92
CA ALA A 119 -1.60 -12.39 -8.48
C ALA A 119 -1.40 -13.59 -9.43
N SER A 120 -2.24 -13.73 -10.47
CA SER A 120 -2.28 -14.91 -11.32
C SER A 120 -1.18 -15.02 -12.40
N PHE A 121 -0.20 -14.11 -12.46
CA PHE A 121 0.85 -14.18 -13.49
C PHE A 121 2.28 -14.04 -12.95
N GLY A 122 2.94 -15.19 -12.88
CA GLY A 122 4.33 -15.39 -13.29
C GLY A 122 5.39 -14.60 -12.53
N PHE A 123 5.94 -15.22 -11.48
CA PHE A 123 7.31 -14.96 -11.05
C PHE A 123 8.24 -15.22 -12.24
N ARG A 124 8.53 -14.20 -13.06
CA ARG A 124 9.65 -14.27 -13.99
C ARG A 124 10.91 -14.22 -13.14
N GLU A 125 11.54 -15.37 -12.98
CA GLU A 125 12.85 -15.51 -12.37
C GLU A 125 13.78 -14.42 -12.91
N ARG A 126 14.42 -13.68 -12.01
CA ARG A 126 15.51 -12.78 -12.41
C ARG A 126 16.59 -13.67 -13.04
N PRO A 127 17.00 -13.46 -14.30
CA PRO A 127 18.18 -14.14 -14.80
C PRO A 127 19.34 -13.74 -13.88
N THR A 128 19.96 -14.74 -13.27
CA THR A 128 21.21 -14.58 -12.53
C THR A 128 22.19 -13.93 -13.49
N ARG A 129 22.64 -12.71 -13.17
CA ARG A 129 23.82 -12.15 -13.83
C ARG A 129 24.99 -13.03 -13.44
N PHE A 130 25.33 -13.99 -14.28
CA PHE A 130 26.66 -14.56 -14.29
C PHE A 130 27.61 -13.44 -14.73
N SER A 131 28.27 -12.83 -13.76
CA SER A 131 29.50 -12.08 -13.99
C SER A 131 30.54 -13.07 -14.54
N ARG A 132 30.97 -12.83 -15.77
CA ARG A 132 32.27 -13.31 -16.26
C ARG A 132 33.37 -12.38 -15.78
#